data_AF-A0A820NPI3-F1
#
_entry.id   AF-A0A820NPI3-F1
#
_cell.length_a   1.000
_cell.length_b   1.000
_cell.length_c   1.000
_cell.angle_alpha   90.00
_cell.angle_beta   90.00
_cell.angle_gamma   90.00
#
_symmetry.space_group_name_H-M   'P 1'
#
loop_
_entity.id
_entity.type
_entity.pdbx_description
1 polymer ?
#
loop_
_entity_poly.entity_id
_entity_poly.type
_entity_poly.pdbx_seq_one_letter_code
_entity_poly.pdbx_strand_id
1 'polypeptide(L)'
;QTKKYLEEICNFNVIGGYLSPTHDHYVGNKLGDELLPGLLRIEMCQNAIQEENQQHWLTVDKAECLASNFINLNKVASSLQMFLNEKIKLDKPIKVIYVAGLDLFNRCKGMNGLRQGTMGGVAVVYRYGQDKSLIQSFIKENTRKLYFISLDGDNIQNDISSTLIRQKLKSNENCSHLTYNSVLQFLE
;
A
#
# COMPACT_ATOMS: atom_id res chain seq x y z
N GLN A 1 0.73 -4.39 11.11
CA GLN A 1 1.28 -3.21 11.81
C GLN A 1 0.47 -1.94 11.63
N THR A 2 0.23 -1.44 10.41
CA THR A 2 -0.55 -0.20 10.22
C THR A 2 -1.93 -0.23 10.85
N LYS A 3 -2.69 -1.32 10.66
CA LYS A 3 -3.99 -1.53 11.34
C LYS A 3 -3.87 -1.36 12.85
N LYS A 4 -2.98 -2.14 13.47
CA LYS A 4 -2.69 -2.10 14.91
C LYS A 4 -2.38 -0.69 15.41
N TYR A 5 -1.48 0.03 14.74
CA TYR A 5 -1.15 1.41 15.11
C TYR A 5 -2.36 2.34 15.03
N LEU A 6 -3.16 2.26 13.96
CA LEU A 6 -4.35 3.09 13.80
C LEU A 6 -5.40 2.79 14.89
N GLU A 7 -5.55 1.54 15.29
CA GLU A 7 -6.48 1.13 16.34
C GLU A 7 -5.99 1.51 17.73
N GLU A 8 -4.77 1.11 18.09
CA GLU A 8 -4.25 1.23 19.46
C GLU A 8 -3.73 2.62 19.81
N ILE A 9 -3.11 3.31 18.84
CA ILE A 9 -2.45 4.62 19.07
C ILE A 9 -3.34 5.77 18.63
N CYS A 10 -3.97 5.64 17.46
CA CYS A 10 -4.82 6.70 16.90
C CYS A 10 -6.29 6.58 17.31
N ASN A 11 -6.66 5.49 18.00
CA ASN A 11 -8.03 5.23 18.46
C ASN A 11 -9.06 5.24 17.32
N PHE A 12 -8.68 4.69 16.16
CA PHE A 12 -9.61 4.43 15.06
C PHE A 12 -10.20 3.03 15.16
N ASN A 13 -11.39 2.86 14.59
CA ASN A 13 -11.95 1.53 14.32
C ASN A 13 -11.64 1.17 12.86
N VAL A 14 -10.68 0.27 12.61
CA VAL A 14 -10.31 -0.14 11.25
C VAL A 14 -11.25 -1.24 10.77
N ILE A 15 -12.23 -0.84 9.95
CA ILE A 15 -13.28 -1.74 9.46
C ILE A 15 -12.89 -2.51 8.17
N GLY A 16 -11.76 -2.17 7.56
CA GLY A 16 -11.29 -2.85 6.34
C GLY A 16 -9.98 -2.29 5.78
N GLY A 17 -9.35 -3.07 4.90
CA GLY A 17 -8.13 -2.74 4.17
C GLY A 17 -8.24 -3.15 2.71
N TYR A 18 -7.59 -2.38 1.84
CA TYR A 18 -7.63 -2.58 0.40
C TYR A 18 -6.20 -2.54 -0.16
N LEU A 19 -5.81 -3.59 -0.89
CA LEU A 19 -4.67 -3.55 -1.80
C LEU A 19 -5.19 -3.10 -3.17
N SER A 20 -4.61 -2.03 -3.73
CA SER A 20 -4.98 -1.49 -5.04
C SER A 20 -3.79 -1.63 -6.00
N PRO A 21 -3.67 -2.74 -6.74
CA PRO A 21 -2.65 -2.85 -7.78
C PRO A 21 -2.83 -1.71 -8.81
N THR A 22 -1.73 -1.06 -9.18
CA THR A 22 -1.80 0.08 -10.10
C THR A 22 -2.02 -0.35 -11.56
N HIS A 23 -2.35 0.59 -12.44
CA HIS A 23 -2.63 0.35 -13.86
C HIS A 23 -1.38 -0.05 -14.66
N ASP A 24 -1.54 -0.92 -15.66
CA ASP A 24 -0.41 -1.45 -16.47
C ASP A 24 0.40 -0.38 -17.19
N HIS A 25 -0.24 0.69 -17.66
CA HIS A 25 0.48 1.83 -18.25
C HIS A 25 1.56 2.39 -17.30
N TYR A 26 1.26 2.54 -16.01
CA TYR A 26 2.22 3.07 -15.05
C TYR A 26 3.34 2.07 -14.77
N VAL A 27 2.98 0.80 -14.59
CA VAL A 27 3.95 -0.27 -14.31
C VAL A 27 4.88 -0.48 -15.51
N GLY A 28 4.36 -0.48 -16.73
CA GLY A 28 5.11 -0.67 -17.97
C GLY A 28 6.15 0.44 -18.18
N ASN A 29 5.77 1.70 -17.94
CA ASN A 29 6.73 2.83 -17.97
C ASN A 29 7.86 2.67 -16.96
N LYS A 30 7.63 1.94 -15.85
CA LYS A 30 8.61 1.74 -14.78
C LYS A 30 9.46 0.48 -14.97
N LEU A 31 8.86 -0.61 -15.45
CA LEU A 31 9.44 -1.96 -15.45
C LEU A 31 9.77 -2.49 -16.85
N GLY A 32 9.24 -1.87 -17.92
CA GLY A 32 9.43 -2.34 -19.29
C GLY A 32 9.03 -3.80 -19.44
N ASP A 33 9.95 -4.63 -19.92
CA ASP A 33 9.74 -6.06 -20.17
C ASP A 33 9.56 -6.90 -18.90
N GLU A 34 9.81 -6.33 -17.72
CA GLU A 34 9.51 -6.98 -16.42
C GLU A 34 8.07 -6.74 -15.95
N LEU A 35 7.21 -6.14 -16.79
CA LEU A 35 5.79 -5.95 -16.49
C LEU A 35 5.08 -7.30 -16.33
N LEU A 36 4.42 -7.47 -15.18
CA LEU A 36 3.35 -8.46 -15.04
C LEU A 36 1.99 -7.81 -15.32
N PRO A 37 1.16 -8.41 -16.19
CA PRO A 37 -0.20 -7.94 -16.47
C PRO A 37 -1.01 -7.66 -15.20
N GLY A 38 -1.85 -6.63 -15.26
CA GLY A 38 -2.62 -6.17 -14.11
C GLY A 38 -3.51 -7.24 -13.50
N LEU A 39 -4.13 -8.07 -14.34
CA LEU A 39 -4.94 -9.21 -13.90
C LEU A 39 -4.14 -10.22 -13.07
N LEU A 40 -2.93 -10.56 -13.50
CA LEU A 40 -2.05 -11.45 -12.73
C LEU A 40 -1.65 -10.81 -11.40
N ARG A 41 -1.38 -9.50 -11.39
CA ARG A 41 -1.08 -8.77 -10.13
C ARG A 41 -2.25 -8.76 -9.16
N ILE A 42 -3.48 -8.63 -9.66
CA ILE A 42 -4.69 -8.77 -8.85
C ILE A 42 -4.76 -10.19 -8.24
N GLU A 43 -4.59 -11.23 -9.05
CA GLU A 43 -4.67 -12.62 -8.59
C GLU A 43 -3.58 -12.96 -7.56
N MET A 44 -2.34 -12.54 -7.80
CA MET A 44 -1.25 -12.68 -6.83
C MET A 44 -1.59 -12.01 -5.48
N CYS A 45 -2.17 -10.80 -5.49
CA CYS A 45 -2.61 -10.14 -4.27
C CYS A 45 -3.75 -10.91 -3.57
N GLN A 46 -4.74 -11.40 -4.32
CA GLN A 46 -5.86 -12.16 -3.74
C GLN A 46 -5.37 -13.46 -3.09
N ASN A 47 -4.47 -14.19 -3.74
CA ASN A 47 -3.92 -15.43 -3.24
C ASN A 47 -3.02 -15.20 -2.02
N ALA A 48 -2.19 -14.15 -2.02
CA ALA A 48 -1.39 -13.76 -0.86
C ALA A 48 -2.27 -13.45 0.37
N ILE A 49 -3.37 -12.71 0.18
CA ILE A 49 -4.33 -12.43 1.25
C ILE A 49 -4.95 -13.73 1.78
N GLN A 50 -5.22 -14.69 0.88
CA GLN A 50 -5.82 -15.97 1.23
C GLN A 50 -4.86 -16.91 1.96
N GLU A 51 -3.61 -17.03 1.50
CA GLU A 51 -2.55 -17.82 2.14
C GLU A 51 -2.33 -17.36 3.59
N GLU A 52 -2.38 -16.05 3.84
CA GLU A 52 -2.24 -15.45 5.18
C GLU A 52 -3.54 -15.37 6.01
N ASN A 53 -4.65 -15.91 5.49
CA ASN A 53 -5.96 -15.92 6.15
C ASN A 53 -6.46 -14.51 6.59
N GLN A 54 -6.22 -13.48 5.76
CA GLN A 54 -6.54 -12.08 6.06
C GLN A 54 -7.86 -11.56 5.44
N GLN A 55 -8.63 -12.43 4.77
CA GLN A 55 -9.84 -12.06 4.00
C GLN A 55 -10.94 -11.42 4.85
N HIS A 56 -10.92 -11.62 6.17
CA HIS A 56 -11.91 -11.07 7.10
C HIS A 56 -11.87 -9.54 7.19
N TRP A 57 -10.79 -8.90 6.76
CA TRP A 57 -10.68 -7.43 6.75
C TRP A 57 -9.91 -6.87 5.57
N LEU A 58 -9.06 -7.65 4.90
CA LEU A 58 -8.21 -7.20 3.79
C LEU A 58 -8.72 -7.80 2.47
N THR A 59 -8.83 -6.98 1.44
CA THR A 59 -9.21 -7.42 0.08
C THR A 59 -8.49 -6.63 -1.00
N VAL A 60 -8.73 -6.97 -2.26
CA VAL A 60 -8.17 -6.28 -3.43
C VAL A 60 -9.21 -5.33 -4.03
N ASP A 61 -8.86 -4.05 -4.12
CA ASP A 61 -9.58 -3.08 -4.96
C ASP A 61 -9.02 -3.14 -6.39
N LYS A 62 -9.88 -3.53 -7.34
CA LYS A 62 -9.50 -3.71 -8.74
C LYS A 62 -9.67 -2.43 -9.57
N ALA A 63 -10.31 -1.40 -9.02
CA ALA A 63 -10.74 -0.23 -9.78
C ALA A 63 -9.58 0.53 -10.44
N GLU A 64 -8.47 0.73 -9.73
CA GLU A 64 -7.29 1.40 -10.27
C GLU A 64 -6.65 0.59 -11.42
N CYS A 65 -6.50 -0.71 -11.21
CA CYS A 65 -5.86 -1.60 -12.17
C CYS A 65 -6.66 -1.74 -13.47
N LEU A 66 -8.00 -1.78 -13.37
CA LEU A 66 -8.92 -2.02 -14.49
C LEU A 66 -9.45 -0.73 -15.12
N ALA A 67 -9.01 0.43 -14.65
CA ALA A 67 -9.35 1.70 -15.26
C ALA A 67 -8.88 1.77 -16.72
N SER A 68 -9.46 2.67 -17.52
CA SER A 68 -9.02 2.86 -18.91
C SER A 68 -7.66 3.55 -19.03
N ASN A 69 -7.21 4.24 -17.97
CA ASN A 69 -5.94 4.96 -17.89
C ASN A 69 -5.44 5.01 -16.45
N PHE A 70 -4.17 5.35 -16.27
CA PHE A 70 -3.58 5.58 -14.96
C PHE A 70 -4.35 6.63 -14.15
N ILE A 71 -4.68 6.29 -12.91
CA ILE A 71 -5.35 7.17 -11.96
C ILE A 71 -4.33 7.64 -10.93
N ASN A 72 -4.27 8.96 -10.72
CA ASN A 72 -3.43 9.52 -9.65
C ASN A 72 -3.83 8.94 -8.29
N LEU A 73 -2.84 8.58 -7.48
CA LEU A 73 -3.02 7.94 -6.16
C LEU A 73 -4.02 8.68 -5.24
N ASN A 74 -4.05 10.02 -5.29
CA ASN A 74 -4.97 10.81 -4.48
C ASN A 74 -6.43 10.62 -4.91
N LYS A 75 -6.67 10.45 -6.21
CA LYS A 75 -7.98 10.16 -6.78
C LYS A 75 -8.41 8.74 -6.44
N VAL A 76 -7.50 7.75 -6.47
CA VAL A 76 -7.82 6.36 -6.08
C VAL A 76 -8.42 6.33 -4.67
N ALA A 77 -7.70 6.84 -3.67
CA ALA A 77 -8.19 6.82 -2.29
C ALA A 77 -9.41 7.71 -2.05
N SER A 78 -9.52 8.86 -2.72
CA SER A 78 -10.71 9.74 -2.60
C SER A 78 -11.95 9.10 -3.23
N SER A 79 -11.82 8.45 -4.40
CA SER A 79 -12.90 7.73 -5.07
C SER A 79 -13.37 6.53 -4.24
N LEU A 80 -12.44 5.76 -3.67
CA LEU A 80 -12.79 4.66 -2.76
C LEU A 80 -13.56 5.18 -1.54
N GLN A 81 -13.12 6.29 -0.93
CA GLN A 81 -13.84 6.88 0.21
C GLN A 81 -15.26 7.33 -0.18
N MET A 82 -15.42 7.97 -1.33
CA MET A 82 -16.73 8.38 -1.84
C MET A 82 -17.63 7.17 -2.07
N PHE A 83 -17.13 6.15 -2.75
CA PHE A 83 -17.85 4.90 -3.00
C PHE A 83 -18.31 4.24 -1.70
N LEU A 84 -17.42 4.11 -0.72
CA LEU A 84 -17.75 3.49 0.58
C LEU A 84 -18.83 4.28 1.33
N ASN A 85 -18.75 5.61 1.36
CA ASN A 85 -19.77 6.45 2.01
C ASN A 85 -21.09 6.52 1.24
N GLU A 86 -21.06 6.29 -0.07
CA GLU A 86 -22.27 6.15 -0.88
C GLU A 86 -22.99 4.84 -0.53
N LYS A 87 -22.24 3.72 -0.50
CA LYS A 87 -22.81 2.36 -0.32
C LYS A 87 -23.08 1.99 1.13
N ILE A 88 -22.29 2.50 2.07
CA ILE A 88 -22.37 2.15 3.49
C ILE A 88 -22.78 3.40 4.26
N LYS A 89 -23.97 3.36 4.86
CA LYS A 89 -24.48 4.45 5.70
C LYS A 89 -24.16 4.14 7.16
N LEU A 90 -23.28 4.94 7.74
CA LEU A 90 -22.91 4.92 9.15
C LEU A 90 -23.19 6.30 9.74
N ASP A 91 -23.34 6.39 11.06
CA ASP A 91 -23.53 7.67 11.77
C ASP A 91 -22.37 8.65 11.56
N LYS A 92 -21.17 8.12 11.29
CA LYS A 92 -19.97 8.88 10.95
C LYS A 92 -19.45 8.42 9.59
N PRO A 93 -19.03 9.33 8.71
CA PRO A 93 -18.51 8.96 7.42
C PRO A 93 -17.22 8.14 7.56
N ILE A 94 -17.08 7.14 6.70
CA ILE A 94 -15.89 6.32 6.54
C ILE A 94 -14.74 7.22 6.04
N LYS A 95 -13.58 7.08 6.66
CA LYS A 95 -12.34 7.75 6.26
C LYS A 95 -11.38 6.72 5.68
N VAL A 96 -10.85 7.01 4.48
CA VAL A 96 -9.79 6.20 3.86
C VAL A 96 -8.43 6.82 4.20
N ILE A 97 -7.54 6.01 4.78
CA ILE A 97 -6.15 6.38 5.06
C ILE A 97 -5.26 5.64 4.05
N TYR A 98 -4.54 6.40 3.22
CA TYR A 98 -3.63 5.83 2.24
C TYR A 98 -2.37 5.30 2.94
N VAL A 99 -1.98 4.05 2.70
CA VAL A 99 -0.77 3.46 3.29
C VAL A 99 0.38 3.54 2.30
N ALA A 100 1.50 4.14 2.69
CA ALA A 100 2.69 4.32 1.86
C ALA A 100 3.96 3.94 2.61
N GLY A 101 4.96 3.44 1.89
CA GLY A 101 6.33 3.40 2.39
C GLY A 101 6.98 4.80 2.41
N LEU A 102 8.04 4.94 3.20
CA LEU A 102 8.84 6.18 3.27
C LEU A 102 9.47 6.57 1.92
N ASP A 103 9.80 5.60 1.08
CA ASP A 103 10.33 5.83 -0.27
C ASP A 103 9.32 6.62 -1.13
N LEU A 104 8.06 6.22 -1.11
CA LEU A 104 6.98 6.90 -1.81
C LEU A 104 6.76 8.28 -1.17
N PHE A 105 6.71 8.37 0.17
CA PHE A 105 6.58 9.63 0.93
C PHE A 105 7.60 10.69 0.48
N ASN A 106 8.87 10.30 0.41
CA ASN A 106 9.97 11.17 0.02
C ASN A 106 9.88 11.58 -1.46
N ARG A 107 9.59 10.63 -2.37
CA ARG A 107 9.43 10.92 -3.82
C ARG A 107 8.32 11.94 -4.09
N CYS A 108 7.22 11.89 -3.35
CA CYS A 108 6.13 12.86 -3.50
C CYS A 108 6.27 14.09 -2.59
N LYS A 109 7.50 14.40 -2.13
CA LYS A 109 7.83 15.59 -1.32
C LYS A 109 6.88 15.76 -0.13
N GLY A 110 6.71 14.71 0.66
CA GLY A 110 5.85 14.74 1.85
C GLY A 110 4.36 14.55 1.57
N MET A 111 4.03 13.95 0.43
CA MET A 111 2.65 13.61 0.06
C MET A 111 1.71 14.81 -0.07
N ASN A 112 2.26 15.99 -0.37
CA ASN A 112 1.45 17.21 -0.50
C ASN A 112 0.30 17.05 -1.52
N GLY A 113 0.50 16.29 -2.59
CA GLY A 113 -0.55 15.96 -3.56
C GLY A 113 -1.55 14.90 -3.09
N LEU A 114 -1.16 13.95 -2.23
CA LEU A 114 -2.08 12.94 -1.67
C LEU A 114 -2.93 13.49 -0.53
N ARG A 115 -2.38 14.43 0.23
CA ARG A 115 -3.10 15.10 1.32
C ARG A 115 -4.17 16.06 0.80
N GLN A 116 -4.10 16.46 -0.47
CA GLN A 116 -5.09 17.27 -1.14
C GLN A 116 -6.32 16.41 -1.47
N GLY A 117 -7.46 16.70 -0.84
CA GLY A 117 -8.72 16.04 -1.12
C GLY A 117 -9.52 15.65 0.13
N THR A 118 -10.50 14.79 -0.07
CA THR A 118 -11.46 14.34 0.95
C THR A 118 -10.93 13.20 1.82
N MET A 119 -9.81 12.56 1.45
CA MET A 119 -9.29 11.40 2.17
C MET A 119 -8.96 11.68 3.65
N GLY A 120 -9.02 10.62 4.46
CA GLY A 120 -8.79 10.63 5.90
C GLY A 120 -7.34 10.90 6.31
N GLY A 121 -6.38 10.57 5.44
CA GLY A 121 -4.97 10.89 5.64
C GLY A 121 -4.02 9.91 4.97
N VAL A 122 -2.74 9.99 5.36
CA VAL A 122 -1.68 9.09 4.88
C VAL A 122 -0.96 8.48 6.07
N ALA A 123 -0.88 7.16 6.09
CA ALA A 123 -0.06 6.39 7.00
C ALA A 123 1.28 6.05 6.30
N VAL A 124 2.38 6.51 6.88
CA VAL A 124 3.73 6.36 6.34
C VAL A 124 4.47 5.33 7.18
N VAL A 125 4.76 4.18 6.56
CA VAL A 125 5.50 3.08 7.17
C VAL A 125 6.97 3.23 6.82
N TYR A 126 7.84 3.17 7.84
CA TYR A 126 9.28 3.27 7.67
C TYR A 126 10.03 2.25 8.51
N ARG A 127 11.23 1.93 8.04
CA ARG A 127 12.16 0.96 8.63
C ARG A 127 13.40 1.63 9.20
N TYR A 128 14.16 0.86 9.95
CA TYR A 128 15.42 1.30 10.55
C TYR A 128 16.42 1.66 9.46
N GLY A 129 17.23 2.69 9.71
CA GLY A 129 18.26 3.16 8.77
C GLY A 129 17.77 4.00 7.58
N GLN A 130 16.46 4.15 7.37
CA GLN A 130 15.95 5.06 6.34
C GLN A 130 16.12 6.54 6.76
N ASP A 131 16.26 7.44 5.80
CA ASP A 131 16.34 8.88 6.05
C ASP A 131 15.00 9.44 6.55
N LYS A 132 14.97 9.85 7.82
CA LYS A 132 13.81 10.37 8.54
C LYS A 132 13.75 11.91 8.57
N SER A 133 14.64 12.61 7.88
CA SER A 133 14.73 14.08 7.90
C SER A 133 13.39 14.76 7.56
N LEU A 134 12.75 14.32 6.48
CA LEU A 134 11.41 14.78 6.07
C LEU A 134 10.34 14.44 7.12
N ILE A 135 10.35 13.25 7.71
CA ILE A 135 9.39 12.92 8.78
C ILE A 135 9.50 13.91 9.93
N GLN A 136 10.72 14.22 10.36
CA GLN A 136 10.97 15.14 11.47
C GLN A 136 10.47 16.56 11.19
N SER A 137 10.56 17.05 9.95
CA SER A 137 10.00 18.37 9.60
C SER A 137 8.46 18.37 9.70
N PHE A 138 7.80 17.34 9.16
CA PHE A 138 6.33 17.26 9.18
C PHE A 138 5.74 17.01 10.57
N ILE A 139 6.45 16.31 11.45
CA ILE A 139 6.07 16.16 12.87
C ILE A 139 6.10 17.54 13.56
N LYS A 140 7.18 18.33 13.35
CA LYS A 140 7.30 19.67 13.93
C LYS A 140 6.19 20.62 13.47
N GLU A 141 5.77 20.48 12.21
CA GLU A 141 4.68 21.27 11.62
C GLU A 141 3.28 20.88 12.13
N ASN A 142 3.16 19.87 13.01
CA ASN A 142 1.89 19.32 13.51
C ASN A 142 0.89 19.02 12.39
N THR A 143 1.39 18.27 11.42
CA THR A 143 0.70 18.07 10.15
C THR A 143 -0.51 17.14 10.33
N ARG A 144 -1.71 17.71 10.39
CA ARG A 144 -2.96 16.94 10.46
C ARG A 144 -3.03 15.94 9.29
N LYS A 145 -3.53 14.74 9.58
CA LYS A 145 -3.74 13.62 8.65
C LYS A 145 -2.47 12.86 8.19
N LEU A 146 -1.34 13.02 8.87
CA LEU A 146 -0.17 12.16 8.68
C LEU A 146 0.03 11.26 9.90
N TYR A 147 0.25 9.97 9.66
CA TYR A 147 0.48 8.96 10.70
C TYR A 147 1.80 8.26 10.41
N PHE A 148 2.81 8.45 11.25
CA PHE A 148 4.15 7.90 11.04
C PHE A 148 4.32 6.62 11.86
N ILE A 149 4.62 5.51 11.19
CA ILE A 149 4.63 4.16 11.76
C ILE A 149 6.01 3.55 11.54
N SER A 150 6.72 3.33 12.64
CA SER A 150 8.02 2.64 12.63
C SER A 150 7.83 1.13 12.71
N LEU A 151 8.60 0.39 11.92
CA LEU A 151 8.73 -1.07 12.03
C LEU A 151 9.93 -1.48 12.91
N ASP A 152 10.60 -0.54 13.57
CA ASP A 152 11.94 -0.73 14.18
C ASP A 152 11.92 -1.61 15.46
N GLY A 153 10.76 -2.09 15.92
CA GLY A 153 10.60 -2.95 17.11
C GLY A 153 10.02 -4.34 16.83
N ASP A 154 9.52 -4.58 15.62
CA ASP A 154 9.13 -5.92 15.21
C ASP A 154 10.36 -6.53 14.53
N ASN A 155 10.73 -7.78 14.81
CA ASN A 155 11.81 -8.52 14.12
C ASN A 155 11.53 -8.76 12.61
N ILE A 156 10.83 -7.83 11.95
CA ILE A 156 10.55 -7.78 10.52
C ILE A 156 11.82 -7.25 9.85
N GLN A 157 12.85 -8.08 9.83
CA GLN A 157 14.07 -7.91 9.03
C GLN A 157 13.84 -8.12 7.52
N ASN A 158 12.59 -8.10 7.09
CA ASN A 158 12.21 -8.40 5.72
C ASN A 158 12.13 -7.09 4.92
N ASP A 159 13.30 -6.50 4.62
CA ASP A 159 13.43 -5.58 3.49
C ASP A 159 13.37 -6.36 2.18
N ILE A 160 12.17 -6.85 1.88
CA ILE A 160 11.91 -7.61 0.68
C ILE A 160 11.26 -6.64 -0.31
N SER A 161 12.05 -6.25 -1.32
CA SER A 161 11.54 -5.47 -2.45
C SER A 161 11.12 -6.40 -3.59
N SER A 162 10.11 -6.00 -4.36
CA SER A 162 9.74 -6.74 -5.57
C SER A 162 10.89 -6.80 -6.58
N THR A 163 11.81 -5.83 -6.57
CA THR A 163 13.02 -5.85 -7.43
C THR A 163 13.96 -6.98 -7.04
N LEU A 164 14.18 -7.20 -5.74
CA LEU A 164 14.98 -8.32 -5.24
C LEU A 164 14.39 -9.67 -5.67
N ILE A 165 13.07 -9.82 -5.53
CA ILE A 165 12.37 -11.05 -5.94
C ILE A 165 12.57 -11.29 -7.45
N ARG A 166 12.34 -10.28 -8.30
CA ARG A 166 12.52 -10.41 -9.76
C ARG A 166 13.97 -10.74 -10.13
N GLN A 167 14.96 -10.15 -9.46
CA GLN A 167 16.37 -10.45 -9.68
C GLN A 167 16.72 -11.90 -9.33
N LYS A 168 16.25 -12.39 -8.18
CA LYS A 168 16.49 -13.78 -7.76
C LYS A 168 15.80 -14.78 -8.68
N LEU A 169 14.57 -14.52 -9.11
CA LEU A 169 13.88 -15.35 -10.10
C LEU A 169 14.64 -15.42 -11.43
N LYS A 170 15.15 -14.28 -11.92
CA LYS A 170 15.99 -14.24 -13.14
C LYS A 170 17.29 -15.04 -13.00
N SER A 171 17.87 -15.06 -11.80
CA SER A 171 19.06 -15.86 -11.48
C SER A 171 18.76 -17.32 -11.11
N ASN A 172 17.50 -17.76 -11.21
CA ASN A 172 17.04 -19.08 -10.80
C ASN A 172 17.38 -19.41 -9.32
N GLU A 173 17.38 -18.40 -8.46
CA GLU A 173 17.59 -18.53 -7.03
C GLU A 173 16.27 -18.80 -6.30
N ASN A 174 16.32 -19.60 -5.23
CA ASN A 174 15.16 -19.87 -4.39
C ASN A 174 14.61 -18.57 -3.77
N CYS A 175 13.29 -18.35 -3.94
CA CYS A 175 12.56 -17.19 -3.43
C CYS A 175 11.44 -17.56 -2.44
N SER A 176 11.30 -18.83 -2.04
CA SER A 176 10.19 -19.31 -1.19
C SER A 176 10.19 -18.73 0.23
N HIS A 177 11.31 -18.15 0.66
CA HIS A 177 11.43 -17.44 1.93
C HIS A 177 11.15 -15.93 1.81
N LEU A 178 10.92 -15.42 0.60
CA LEU A 178 10.76 -13.98 0.35
C LEU A 178 9.32 -13.56 0.07
N THR A 179 8.48 -14.49 -0.37
CA THR A 179 7.07 -14.22 -0.68
C THR A 179 6.26 -15.49 -0.51
N TYR A 180 4.94 -15.35 -0.62
CA TYR A 180 3.98 -16.44 -0.53
C TYR A 180 4.18 -17.47 -1.65
N ASN A 181 3.97 -18.74 -1.32
CA ASN A 181 4.08 -19.84 -2.29
C ASN A 181 3.04 -19.69 -3.39
N SER A 182 1.83 -19.26 -3.04
CA SER A 182 0.75 -18.98 -3.98
C SER A 182 1.09 -17.85 -4.96
N VAL A 183 2.06 -16.99 -4.65
CA VAL A 183 2.53 -15.93 -5.54
C VAL A 183 3.63 -16.47 -6.46
N LEU A 184 4.54 -17.30 -5.95
CA LEU A 184 5.60 -17.91 -6.77
C LEU A 184 5.05 -18.79 -7.89
N GLN A 185 3.95 -19.51 -7.65
CA GLN A 185 3.27 -20.31 -8.67
C GLN A 185 2.80 -19.51 -9.90
N PHE A 186 2.67 -18.18 -9.80
CA PHE A 186 2.33 -17.31 -10.93
C PHE A 186 3.56 -16.74 -11.64
N LEU A 187 4.73 -16.88 -11.05
CA LEU A 187 5.99 -16.34 -11.54
C LEU A 187 6.89 -17.40 -12.19
N GLU A 188 6.59 -18.68 -11.96
CA GLU A 188 7.19 -19.87 -12.59
C GLU A 188 6.44 -20.27 -13.87
#